data_AF-Q8M098-F1
#
_entry.id   AF-Q8M098-F1
#
_cell.length_a   1.000
_cell.length_b   1.000
_cell.length_c   1.000
_cell.angle_alpha   90.00
_cell.angle_beta   90.00
_cell.angle_gamma   90.00
#
_symmetry.space_group_name_H-M   'P 1'
#
loop_
_entity.id
_entity.type
_entity.pdbx_description
1 polymer ?
#
loop_
_entity_poly.entity_id
_entity_poly.type
_entity_poly.pdbx_seq_one_letter_code
_entity_poly.pdbx_strand_id
1 'polypeptide(L)' 'MAYFVFFLGLAFVLGSLAVACNPSPYYGVVGLVLASVAGCGWLL' A
#
# COMPACT_ATOMS: atom_id res chain seq x y z
N MET A 1 -9.69 2.84 16.52
CA MET A 1 -8.24 2.54 16.36
C MET A 1 -8.01 1.25 15.60
N ALA A 2 -8.46 0.09 16.09
CA ALA A 2 -8.25 -1.20 15.40
C ALA A 2 -8.68 -1.21 13.92
N TYR A 3 -9.82 -0.62 13.59
CA TYR A 3 -10.31 -0.54 12.20
C TYR A 3 -9.47 0.36 11.29
N PHE A 4 -8.88 1.43 11.83
CA PHE A 4 -8.02 2.34 11.06
C PHE A 4 -6.71 1.66 10.68
N VAL A 5 -6.10 0.98 11.66
CA VAL A 5 -4.92 0.14 11.44
C VAL A 5 -5.26 -0.96 10.43
N PHE A 6 -6.35 -1.72 10.63
CA PHE A 6 -6.79 -2.75 9.68
C PHE A 6 -6.95 -2.22 8.24
N PHE A 7 -7.55 -1.04 8.08
CA PHE A 7 -7.70 -0.39 6.77
C PHE A 7 -6.34 -0.04 6.14
N LEU A 8 -5.39 0.50 6.90
CA LEU A 8 -4.03 0.78 6.43
C LEU A 8 -3.31 -0.49 5.95
N GLY A 9 -3.47 -1.62 6.63
CA GLY A 9 -2.85 -2.88 6.19
C GLY A 9 -3.51 -3.44 4.95
N LEU A 10 -4.82 -3.28 4.80
CA LEU A 10 -5.53 -3.64 3.59
C LEU A 10 -5.02 -2.79 2.41
N ALA A 11 -4.82 -1.48 2.62
CA ALA A 11 -4.20 -0.60 1.63
C ALA A 11 -2.75 -1.00 1.31
N PHE A 12 -1.97 -1.41 2.30
CA PHE A 12 -0.60 -1.91 2.12
C PHE A 12 -0.56 -3.19 1.26
N VAL A 13 -1.45 -4.15 1.57
CA VAL A 13 -1.57 -5.41 0.80
C VAL A 13 -2.05 -5.13 -0.61
N LEU A 14 -3.05 -4.28 -0.82
CA LEU A 14 -3.53 -3.93 -2.15
C LEU A 14 -2.49 -3.15 -2.97
N GLY A 15 -1.77 -2.22 -2.34
CA GLY A 15 -0.68 -1.48 -2.98
C GLY A 15 0.47 -2.39 -3.42
N SER A 16 0.91 -3.30 -2.54
CA SER A 16 1.95 -4.29 -2.87
C SER A 16 1.48 -5.33 -3.89
N LEU A 17 0.22 -5.78 -3.82
CA LEU A 17 -0.38 -6.67 -4.82
C LEU A 17 -0.39 -5.99 -6.19
N ALA A 18 -0.78 -4.71 -6.25
CA ALA A 18 -0.79 -3.95 -7.49
C ALA A 18 0.61 -3.87 -8.11
N VAL A 19 1.66 -3.68 -7.31
CA VAL A 19 3.07 -3.72 -7.77
C VAL A 19 3.45 -5.12 -8.27
N ALA A 20 3.04 -6.17 -7.56
CA ALA A 20 3.35 -7.56 -7.90
C ALA A 20 2.69 -8.02 -9.21
N CYS A 21 1.57 -7.42 -9.62
CA CYS A 21 0.87 -7.72 -10.88
C CYS A 21 1.64 -7.30 -12.15
N ASN A 22 2.87 -6.78 -12.05
CA ASN A 22 3.64 -6.22 -13.18
C ASN A 22 2.87 -5.19 -14.01
N PRO A 23 2.26 -4.16 -13.39
CA PRO A 23 1.73 -3.05 -14.15
C PRO A 23 2.88 -2.28 -14.81
N SER A 24 2.59 -1.48 -15.84
CA SER A 24 3.61 -0.64 -16.46
C SER A 24 4.25 0.31 -15.42
N PRO A 25 5.51 0.75 -15.63
CA PRO A 25 6.33 1.36 -14.57
C PRO A 25 5.68 2.53 -13.84
N TYR A 26 4.89 3.34 -14.53
CA TYR A 26 4.17 4.47 -13.94
C TYR A 26 3.16 4.04 -12.88
N TYR A 27 2.38 2.99 -13.12
CA TYR A 27 1.40 2.50 -12.16
C TYR A 27 2.04 1.67 -11.04
N GLY A 28 3.17 1.01 -11.33
CA GLY A 28 3.98 0.34 -10.30
C GLY A 28 4.50 1.32 -9.25
N VAL A 29 5.00 2.48 -9.67
CA VAL A 29 5.46 3.53 -8.74
C VAL A 29 4.30 4.06 -7.88
N VAL A 30 3.11 4.26 -8.46
CA VAL A 30 1.92 4.67 -7.70
C VAL A 30 1.55 3.64 -6.62
N GLY A 31 1.60 2.34 -6.95
CA GLY A 31 1.37 1.26 -5.99
C GLY A 31 2.41 1.22 -4.87
N LEU A 32 3.69 1.43 -5.19
CA LEU A 32 4.79 1.51 -4.21
C LEU A 32 4.62 2.69 -3.26
N VAL A 33 4.25 3.87 -3.76
CA VAL A 33 4.04 5.07 -2.94
C VAL A 33 2.84 4.89 -2.01
N LEU A 34 1.74 4.34 -2.50
CA LEU A 34 0.57 4.04 -1.67
C LEU A 34 0.89 3.03 -0.56
N ALA A 35 1.66 1.98 -0.90
CA ALA A 35 2.10 1.00 0.09
C ALA A 35 3.04 1.63 1.13
N SER A 36 3.98 2.50 0.75
CA SER A 36 4.89 3.13 1.71
C SER A 36 4.15 4.05 2.70
N VAL A 37 3.21 4.88 2.23
CA VAL A 37 2.41 5.76 3.10
C VAL A 37 1.57 4.93 4.07
N ALA A 38 0.91 3.87 3.59
CA ALA A 38 0.10 3.00 4.43
C ALA A 38 0.94 2.27 5.50
N GLY A 39 2.14 1.81 5.13
CA GLY A 39 3.08 1.17 6.06
C GLY A 39 3.64 2.14 7.09
N CYS A 40 4.02 3.35 6.69
CA CYS A 40 4.47 4.39 7.62
C CYS A 40 3.37 4.80 8.61
N GLY A 41 2.13 4.94 8.14
CA GLY A 41 0.97 5.25 8.99
C GLY A 41 0.61 4.14 9.98
N TRP A 42 1.03 2.90 9.74
CA TRP A 42 0.87 1.80 10.69
C TRP A 42 1.89 1.85 11.83
N LEU A 43 3.08 2.42 11.58
CA LEU A 43 4.18 2.51 12.56
C LEU A 43 4.12 3.74 13.49
N LEU A 44 3.29 4.74 13.17
CA LEU A 44 3.05 5.96 13.96
C LEU A 44 1.97 5.75 15.03
#